data_AF-A0A444JBU3-F1
#
_entry.id   AF-A0A444JBU3-F1
#
_cell.length_a   1.000
_cell.length_b   1.000
_cell.length_c   1.000
_cell.angle_alpha   90.00
_cell.angle_beta   90.00
_cell.angle_gamma   90.00
#
_symmetry.space_group_name_H-M   'P 1'
#
loop_
_entity.id
_entity.type
_entity.pdbx_description
1 polymer ?
#
loop_
_entity_poly.entity_id
_entity_poly.type
_entity_poly.pdbx_seq_one_letter_code
_entity_poly.pdbx_strand_id
1 'polypeptide(L)'
;MANSATEGEARIHGFMVQPILGYGATNEARFSSQGEYDRWVKSMADVGAEMLFYQWVTHFHQGQYWFSDVHVGSPDADFAFYNPTPLTLNGIPTRGWSSPSTSTWPGVPAQEGGKEPVAYLLDAAEKAGIKVWLGLYLNEGTGDFLRYNWWEAIDDENGTLRQADKDAIKHNVDRSVAVVKDIAGQFGTHPALGGIYYSVEITNQPAFIKNHAYLAEEIINPVAKAVHAELPGKKLAISPFFNTKLASAEEFGKMWEYVLKNSELDILILQDGVGVEPHTLTQNNDLISEYFQAVQKAAKAAGKPLWGNAELFTSLGDRDDPQRIPSTIDRVRRQLETETPYVDKFVCFDFHYMDPNPRYTFPQKEQPSECDSSKLSGCNLPTALGCDPSTDAAMRRRLYDDYKAYWDEWQRNHPVK
;
A
#
# COMPACT_ATOMS: atom_id res chain seq x y z
N MET A 1 -13.28 -23.48 26.78
CA MET A 1 -12.91 -22.21 27.43
C MET A 1 -12.94 -21.16 26.34
N ALA A 2 -13.93 -20.28 26.37
CA ALA A 2 -14.04 -19.19 25.41
C ALA A 2 -12.90 -18.21 25.68
N ASN A 3 -12.00 -18.02 24.72
CA ASN A 3 -11.11 -16.87 24.76
C ASN A 3 -11.99 -15.63 24.75
N SER A 4 -11.83 -14.80 25.78
CA SER A 4 -12.27 -13.42 25.75
C SER A 4 -11.73 -12.82 24.45
N ALA A 5 -12.62 -12.42 23.54
CA ALA A 5 -12.25 -11.47 22.52
C ALA A 5 -11.66 -10.27 23.27
N THR A 6 -10.36 -10.08 23.18
CA THR A 6 -9.75 -8.77 23.49
C THR A 6 -10.58 -7.76 22.72
N GLU A 7 -11.16 -6.78 23.41
CA GLU A 7 -11.76 -5.61 22.77
C GLU A 7 -10.72 -5.08 21.78
N GLY A 8 -10.93 -5.34 20.48
CA GLY A 8 -9.98 -4.92 19.46
C GLY A 8 -9.95 -3.40 19.47
N GLU A 9 -8.74 -2.83 19.43
CA GLU A 9 -8.57 -1.38 19.48
C GLU A 9 -8.86 -0.82 18.07
N ALA A 10 -9.94 -0.05 17.93
CA ALA A 10 -10.32 0.61 16.68
C ALA A 10 -9.36 1.78 16.33
N ARG A 11 -8.06 1.49 16.20
CA ARG A 11 -7.00 2.44 15.92
C ARG A 11 -6.12 2.01 14.75
N ILE A 12 -5.57 2.98 14.06
CA ILE A 12 -4.55 2.79 13.04
C ILE A 12 -3.23 2.42 13.72
N HIS A 13 -2.63 1.32 13.28
CA HIS A 13 -1.32 0.84 13.76
C HIS A 13 -0.20 1.15 12.77
N GLY A 14 -0.54 1.42 11.51
CA GLY A 14 0.43 1.78 10.50
C GLY A 14 -0.23 2.36 9.26
N PHE A 15 0.61 2.86 8.36
CA PHE A 15 0.17 3.43 7.09
C PHE A 15 0.91 2.78 5.94
N MET A 16 0.20 2.60 4.83
CA MET A 16 0.88 2.53 3.54
C MET A 16 1.52 3.91 3.26
N VAL A 17 2.66 3.91 2.59
CA VAL A 17 3.36 5.10 2.13
C VAL A 17 3.80 4.82 0.73
N GLN A 18 3.19 5.50 -0.25
CA GLN A 18 3.65 5.40 -1.61
C GLN A 18 5.02 6.07 -1.75
N PRO A 19 5.93 5.50 -2.57
CA PRO A 19 7.25 6.06 -2.80
C PRO A 19 7.25 7.51 -3.31
N ILE A 20 6.26 7.88 -4.12
CA ILE A 20 6.12 9.24 -4.65
C ILE A 20 5.84 10.24 -3.51
N LEU A 21 5.14 9.82 -2.45
CA LEU A 21 4.82 10.62 -1.26
C LEU A 21 6.00 10.66 -0.29
N GLY A 22 6.65 9.51 -0.11
CA GLY A 22 7.91 9.36 0.62
C GLY A 22 9.03 10.23 0.07
N TYR A 23 8.88 10.78 -1.15
CA TYR A 23 9.86 11.64 -1.80
C TYR A 23 9.36 13.02 -2.22
N GLY A 24 8.39 13.55 -1.47
CA GLY A 24 7.89 14.88 -1.79
C GLY A 24 7.07 14.81 -3.07
N ALA A 25 5.87 14.28 -2.93
CA ALA A 25 4.69 15.09 -3.19
C ALA A 25 4.84 16.03 -4.39
N THR A 26 4.49 15.54 -5.58
CA THR A 26 3.81 16.33 -6.63
C THR A 26 4.28 17.78 -6.81
N ASN A 27 4.98 18.03 -7.92
CA ASN A 27 5.65 19.29 -8.30
C ASN A 27 7.02 19.52 -7.64
N GLU A 28 7.88 18.50 -7.57
CA GLU A 28 9.31 18.68 -7.30
C GLU A 28 9.65 19.21 -5.89
N ALA A 29 8.69 19.18 -4.94
CA ALA A 29 8.87 19.71 -3.60
C ALA A 29 9.73 18.75 -2.73
N ARG A 30 11.05 18.87 -2.87
CA ARG A 30 12.03 18.12 -2.07
C ARG A 30 11.94 18.51 -0.59
N PHE A 31 12.07 17.55 0.32
CA PHE A 31 12.45 17.86 1.70
C PHE A 31 13.82 18.56 1.67
N SER A 32 13.91 19.72 2.31
CA SER A 32 15.12 20.55 2.27
C SER A 32 16.27 19.99 3.11
N SER A 33 15.99 19.04 4.01
CA SER A 33 16.96 18.42 4.92
C SER A 33 16.45 17.08 5.47
N GLN A 34 17.36 16.20 5.93
CA GLN A 34 17.00 14.95 6.63
C GLN A 34 16.10 15.27 7.83
N GLY A 35 16.38 16.38 8.53
CA GLY A 35 15.56 16.81 9.66
C GLY A 35 14.12 17.18 9.27
N GLU A 36 13.86 17.66 8.06
CA GLU A 36 12.49 17.87 7.57
C GLU A 36 11.79 16.54 7.30
N TYR A 37 12.52 15.59 6.72
CA TYR A 37 12.02 14.24 6.48
C TYR A 37 11.74 13.46 7.78
N ASP A 38 12.63 13.56 8.77
CA ASP A 38 12.45 12.98 10.10
C ASP A 38 11.18 13.51 10.78
N ARG A 39 10.89 14.82 10.64
CA ARG A 39 9.67 15.42 11.19
C ARG A 39 8.41 14.93 10.49
N TRP A 40 8.50 14.71 9.18
CA TRP A 40 7.38 14.15 8.42
C TRP A 40 7.09 12.70 8.84
N VAL A 41 8.10 11.83 8.92
CA VAL A 41 7.92 10.45 9.44
C VAL A 41 7.42 10.48 10.89
N LYS A 42 7.94 11.40 11.72
CA LYS A 42 7.46 11.58 13.10
C LYS A 42 5.97 11.94 13.15
N SER A 43 5.42 12.68 12.18
CA SER A 43 4.00 13.02 12.17
C SER A 43 3.10 11.77 12.08
N MET A 44 3.57 10.69 11.45
CA MET A 44 2.87 9.40 11.45
C MET A 44 2.90 8.74 12.82
N ALA A 45 4.05 8.77 13.53
CA ALA A 45 4.14 8.29 14.92
C ALA A 45 3.26 9.11 15.87
N ASP A 46 3.12 10.42 15.64
CA ASP A 46 2.30 11.31 16.47
C ASP A 46 0.81 10.93 16.44
N VAL A 47 0.36 10.26 15.38
CA VAL A 47 -1.00 9.68 15.28
C VAL A 47 -1.03 8.17 15.55
N GLY A 48 0.00 7.62 16.20
CA GLY A 48 -0.01 6.24 16.70
C GLY A 48 0.54 5.18 15.75
N ALA A 49 1.15 5.57 14.62
CA ALA A 49 1.80 4.59 13.74
C ALA A 49 3.00 3.92 14.43
N GLU A 50 2.98 2.59 14.45
CA GLU A 50 4.09 1.73 14.87
C GLU A 50 4.86 1.20 13.65
N MET A 51 4.23 1.22 12.47
CA MET A 51 4.79 0.66 11.26
C MET A 51 4.36 1.41 9.99
N LEU A 52 5.21 1.34 8.97
CA LEU A 52 4.94 1.88 7.64
C LEU A 52 5.14 0.80 6.60
N PHE A 53 4.28 0.78 5.60
CA PHE A 53 4.33 -0.13 4.47
C PHE A 53 4.69 0.67 3.22
N TYR A 54 5.95 0.57 2.83
CA TYR A 54 6.49 1.30 1.71
C TYR A 54 6.12 0.59 0.42
N GLN A 55 5.21 1.15 -0.38
CA GLN A 55 4.39 0.35 -1.31
C GLN A 55 5.19 -0.49 -2.32
N TRP A 56 6.31 0.03 -2.84
CA TRP A 56 7.26 -0.70 -3.68
C TRP A 56 8.65 -0.06 -3.59
N VAL A 57 9.70 -0.86 -3.48
CA VAL A 57 11.08 -0.37 -3.61
C VAL A 57 11.61 -0.53 -5.04
N THR A 58 10.91 -1.27 -5.90
CA THR A 58 11.25 -1.40 -7.32
C THR A 58 9.96 -1.45 -8.14
N HIS A 59 9.86 -0.68 -9.21
CA HIS A 59 8.62 -0.56 -9.98
C HIS A 59 8.91 -0.32 -11.46
N PHE A 60 8.18 -1.00 -12.33
CA PHE A 60 8.03 -0.58 -13.73
C PHE A 60 6.70 0.17 -13.88
N HIS A 61 6.74 1.50 -13.93
CA HIS A 61 5.54 2.33 -13.88
C HIS A 61 4.95 2.60 -15.28
N GLN A 62 3.62 2.71 -15.34
CA GLN A 62 2.90 3.09 -16.56
C GLN A 62 3.36 4.47 -17.07
N GLY A 63 3.90 4.53 -18.30
CA GLY A 63 4.28 5.82 -18.90
C GLY A 63 5.41 6.55 -18.18
N GLN A 64 6.39 5.82 -17.64
CA GLN A 64 7.57 6.34 -16.93
C GLN A 64 8.57 7.16 -17.76
N TYR A 65 8.13 7.75 -18.87
CA TYR A 65 8.91 8.72 -19.65
C TYR A 65 9.27 9.95 -18.82
N TRP A 66 8.35 10.41 -17.96
CA TRP A 66 8.61 11.52 -17.03
C TRP A 66 9.83 11.25 -16.15
N PHE A 67 10.02 10.01 -15.71
CA PHE A 67 11.17 9.62 -14.89
C PHE A 67 12.46 9.68 -15.70
N SER A 68 12.41 9.13 -16.92
CA SER A 68 13.54 9.10 -17.86
C SER A 68 14.02 10.51 -18.22
N ASP A 69 13.07 11.42 -18.41
CA ASP A 69 13.32 12.83 -18.73
C ASP A 69 14.01 13.57 -17.57
N VAL A 70 13.67 13.23 -16.31
CA VAL A 70 14.24 13.90 -15.12
C VAL A 70 15.55 13.24 -14.65
N HIS A 71 15.72 11.93 -14.83
CA HIS A 71 16.80 11.14 -14.20
C HIS A 71 17.76 10.44 -15.19
N VAL A 72 17.76 10.82 -16.47
CA VAL A 72 18.69 10.33 -17.50
C VAL A 72 18.69 8.78 -17.58
N GLY A 73 17.49 8.21 -17.58
CA GLY A 73 17.23 6.77 -17.67
C GLY A 73 16.62 6.38 -19.02
N SER A 74 16.68 5.09 -19.37
CA SER A 74 15.79 4.57 -20.42
C SER A 74 14.43 4.28 -19.79
N PRO A 75 13.31 4.61 -20.47
CA PRO A 75 11.97 4.29 -20.00
C PRO A 75 11.64 2.79 -20.06
N ASP A 76 12.59 1.97 -20.50
CA ASP A 76 12.46 0.54 -20.71
C ASP A 76 13.11 -0.29 -19.57
N ALA A 77 13.21 0.28 -18.37
CA ALA A 77 13.88 -0.31 -17.21
C ALA A 77 12.98 -0.30 -15.97
N ASP A 78 13.20 -1.23 -15.03
CA ASP A 78 12.61 -1.08 -13.69
C ASP A 78 13.37 -0.02 -12.90
N PHE A 79 12.63 0.78 -12.13
CA PHE A 79 13.20 1.78 -11.26
C PHE A 79 13.18 1.32 -9.80
N ALA A 80 14.37 1.20 -9.22
CA ALA A 80 14.56 0.89 -7.81
C ALA A 80 14.80 2.18 -7.00
N PHE A 81 14.13 2.35 -5.86
CA PHE A 81 14.32 3.49 -4.93
C PHE A 81 15.54 3.32 -4.01
N TYR A 82 16.55 2.60 -4.51
CA TYR A 82 17.83 2.26 -3.91
C TYR A 82 18.79 1.89 -5.06
N ASN A 83 20.04 1.52 -4.78
CA ASN A 83 21.00 1.06 -5.78
C ASN A 83 20.91 -0.48 -5.90
N PRO A 84 20.21 -1.03 -6.92
CA PRO A 84 20.01 -2.45 -7.05
C PRO A 84 21.27 -3.14 -7.58
N THR A 85 21.39 -4.43 -7.29
CA THR A 85 22.35 -5.27 -8.00
C THR A 85 21.94 -5.31 -9.48
N PRO A 86 22.84 -5.05 -10.44
CA PRO A 86 22.49 -5.10 -11.86
C PRO A 86 21.89 -6.45 -12.25
N LEU A 87 20.65 -6.42 -12.73
CA LEU A 87 19.91 -7.59 -13.18
C LEU A 87 19.07 -7.23 -14.41
N THR A 88 19.07 -8.10 -15.41
CA THR A 88 18.13 -8.02 -16.54
C THR A 88 17.27 -9.27 -16.54
N LEU A 89 15.98 -9.14 -16.27
CA LEU A 89 15.00 -10.22 -16.35
C LEU A 89 14.12 -9.99 -17.57
N ASN A 90 14.00 -10.99 -18.44
CA ASN A 90 13.15 -10.94 -19.64
C ASN A 90 13.34 -9.70 -20.53
N GLY A 91 14.59 -9.21 -20.61
CA GLY A 91 14.95 -8.03 -21.40
C GLY A 91 14.74 -6.69 -20.69
N ILE A 92 14.23 -6.67 -19.46
CA ILE A 92 14.02 -5.45 -18.66
C ILE A 92 15.14 -5.33 -17.60
N PRO A 93 16.06 -4.37 -17.72
CA PRO A 93 17.08 -4.12 -16.70
C PRO A 93 16.49 -3.45 -15.45
N THR A 94 16.93 -3.82 -14.25
CA THR A 94 16.72 -3.02 -13.04
C THR A 94 17.75 -1.90 -13.01
N ARG A 95 17.32 -0.68 -12.69
CA ARG A 95 18.21 0.47 -12.48
C ARG A 95 17.86 1.19 -11.19
N GLY A 96 18.88 1.59 -10.46
CA GLY A 96 18.76 2.61 -9.43
C GLY A 96 18.68 4.00 -10.08
N TRP A 97 18.46 5.03 -9.27
CA TRP A 97 18.43 6.39 -9.81
C TRP A 97 19.87 6.85 -10.01
N SER A 98 20.28 6.96 -11.26
CA SER A 98 21.58 7.48 -11.64
C SER A 98 21.39 8.79 -12.41
N SER A 99 21.55 9.94 -11.76
CA SER A 99 21.73 11.23 -12.44
C SER A 99 23.04 11.87 -11.93
N PRO A 100 23.76 12.67 -12.73
CA PRO A 100 25.14 13.02 -12.42
C PRO A 100 25.17 13.86 -11.14
N SER A 101 25.97 13.42 -10.18
CA SER A 101 26.07 13.88 -8.80
C SER A 101 24.95 13.41 -7.88
N THR A 102 25.38 12.82 -6.77
CA THR A 102 24.63 12.36 -5.60
C THR A 102 23.91 13.51 -4.86
N SER A 103 23.26 14.45 -5.56
CA SER A 103 22.58 15.63 -5.01
C SER A 103 21.19 15.87 -5.62
N THR A 104 20.62 14.91 -6.33
CA THR A 104 19.41 15.12 -7.17
C THR A 104 18.29 14.07 -7.05
N TRP A 105 18.33 13.16 -6.07
CA TRP A 105 17.17 12.29 -5.80
C TRP A 105 15.96 13.16 -5.35
N PRO A 106 14.75 12.97 -5.89
CA PRO A 106 13.56 13.67 -5.41
C PRO A 106 13.34 13.37 -3.92
N GLY A 107 12.90 14.37 -3.15
CA GLY A 107 12.70 14.20 -1.70
C GLY A 107 13.97 14.09 -0.86
N VAL A 108 15.16 14.03 -1.47
CA VAL A 108 16.44 13.95 -0.77
C VAL A 108 17.04 15.35 -0.56
N PRO A 109 17.60 15.64 0.63
CA PRO A 109 18.29 16.89 0.91
C PRO A 109 19.37 17.22 -0.13
N ALA A 110 19.29 18.41 -0.71
CA ALA A 110 20.13 18.81 -1.85
C ALA A 110 21.63 18.98 -1.54
N GLN A 111 22.09 18.90 -0.28
CA GLN A 111 23.41 19.39 0.13
C GLN A 111 24.39 18.38 0.74
N GLU A 112 24.08 17.09 0.83
CA GLU A 112 24.99 16.14 1.48
C GLU A 112 25.00 14.80 0.75
N GLY A 113 25.88 14.62 -0.26
CA GLY A 113 26.22 13.32 -0.88
C GLY A 113 25.17 12.21 -0.69
N GLY A 114 23.97 12.43 -1.22
CA GLY A 114 22.69 11.94 -0.73
C GLY A 114 22.62 10.42 -0.63
N LYS A 115 22.04 9.95 0.48
CA LYS A 115 21.67 8.54 0.63
C LYS A 115 20.60 8.16 -0.38
N GLU A 116 20.46 6.86 -0.58
CA GLU A 116 19.33 6.35 -1.34
C GLU A 116 18.02 6.58 -0.58
N PRO A 117 16.90 6.73 -1.30
CA PRO A 117 15.62 7.05 -0.71
C PRO A 117 15.14 6.04 0.35
N VAL A 118 15.31 4.73 0.10
CA VAL A 118 15.00 3.68 1.10
C VAL A 118 15.84 3.87 2.39
N ALA A 119 17.10 4.29 2.27
CA ALA A 119 17.94 4.54 3.44
C ALA A 119 17.45 5.76 4.25
N TYR A 120 17.00 6.83 3.59
CA TYR A 120 16.37 7.98 4.25
C TYR A 120 15.15 7.58 5.07
N LEU A 121 14.27 6.74 4.50
CA LEU A 121 13.09 6.22 5.18
C LEU A 121 13.45 5.40 6.40
N LEU A 122 14.42 4.50 6.27
CA LEU A 122 14.83 3.63 7.36
C LEU A 122 15.47 4.41 8.52
N ASP A 123 16.32 5.40 8.24
CA ASP A 123 16.91 6.27 9.27
C ASP A 123 15.84 7.09 10.01
N ALA A 124 14.92 7.71 9.25
CA ALA A 124 13.85 8.52 9.82
C ALA A 124 12.88 7.68 10.65
N ALA A 125 12.56 6.46 10.19
CA ALA A 125 11.72 5.51 10.91
C ALA A 125 12.40 5.00 12.19
N GLU A 126 13.70 4.71 12.15
CA GLU A 126 14.47 4.35 13.36
C GLU A 126 14.36 5.46 14.41
N LYS A 127 14.58 6.71 14.01
CA LYS A 127 14.49 7.87 14.88
C LYS A 127 13.08 8.10 15.44
N ALA A 128 12.05 7.79 14.66
CA ALA A 128 10.65 7.87 15.08
C ALA A 128 10.19 6.64 15.90
N GLY A 129 11.00 5.58 16.01
CA GLY A 129 10.62 4.33 16.68
C GLY A 129 9.65 3.47 15.87
N ILE A 130 9.58 3.68 14.56
CA ILE A 130 8.67 3.01 13.63
C ILE A 130 9.39 1.86 12.91
N LYS A 131 8.67 0.77 12.63
CA LYS A 131 9.15 -0.32 11.76
C LYS A 131 8.70 -0.14 10.31
N VAL A 132 9.59 -0.39 9.37
CA VAL A 132 9.30 -0.26 7.93
C VAL A 132 9.18 -1.64 7.29
N TRP A 133 8.10 -1.85 6.56
CA TRP A 133 7.87 -2.98 5.67
C TRP A 133 8.16 -2.53 4.25
N LEU A 134 9.23 -3.05 3.66
CA LEU A 134 9.63 -2.66 2.31
C LEU A 134 8.84 -3.47 1.28
N GLY A 135 8.09 -2.77 0.45
CA GLY A 135 7.34 -3.30 -0.69
C GLY A 135 8.26 -3.83 -1.76
N LEU A 136 7.91 -4.95 -2.38
CA LEU A 136 8.70 -5.57 -3.44
C LEU A 136 8.43 -4.91 -4.80
N TYR A 137 8.24 -5.74 -5.83
CA TYR A 137 8.14 -5.32 -7.21
C TYR A 137 6.70 -5.36 -7.72
N LEU A 138 6.37 -4.37 -8.55
CA LEU A 138 5.18 -4.35 -9.38
C LEU A 138 5.55 -3.94 -10.80
N ASN A 139 4.87 -4.47 -11.81
CA ASN A 139 4.97 -4.04 -13.19
C ASN A 139 3.61 -3.56 -13.69
N GLU A 140 3.53 -2.30 -14.09
CA GLU A 140 2.35 -1.65 -14.67
C GLU A 140 2.66 -1.12 -16.08
N GLY A 141 3.63 -1.74 -16.76
CA GLY A 141 4.08 -1.32 -18.08
C GLY A 141 2.98 -1.35 -19.14
N THR A 142 3.07 -0.45 -20.11
CA THR A 142 2.17 -0.39 -21.28
C THR A 142 2.96 -0.62 -22.57
N GLY A 143 2.26 -0.67 -23.71
CA GLY A 143 2.89 -0.88 -25.01
C GLY A 143 3.64 -2.21 -25.07
N ASP A 144 4.92 -2.17 -25.43
CA ASP A 144 5.76 -3.37 -25.56
C ASP A 144 5.98 -4.12 -24.23
N PHE A 145 5.72 -3.46 -23.10
CA PHE A 145 5.84 -4.04 -21.75
C PHE A 145 4.53 -4.56 -21.18
N LEU A 146 3.40 -4.38 -21.89
CA LEU A 146 2.07 -4.84 -21.48
C LEU A 146 2.06 -6.35 -21.16
N ARG A 147 2.90 -7.13 -21.84
CA ARG A 147 3.05 -8.58 -21.63
C ARG A 147 3.54 -8.99 -20.23
N TYR A 148 4.03 -8.05 -19.41
CA TYR A 148 4.44 -8.30 -18.02
C TYR A 148 3.64 -7.46 -17.02
N ASN A 149 2.65 -6.71 -17.50
CA ASN A 149 1.78 -5.92 -16.66
C ASN A 149 0.97 -6.85 -15.73
N TRP A 150 1.05 -6.58 -14.44
CA TRP A 150 0.37 -7.36 -13.41
C TRP A 150 -1.14 -7.37 -13.62
N TRP A 151 -1.74 -6.20 -13.89
CA TRP A 151 -3.18 -6.02 -14.01
C TRP A 151 -3.75 -6.74 -15.23
N GLU A 152 -3.02 -6.73 -16.35
CA GLU A 152 -3.40 -7.47 -17.57
C GLU A 152 -3.33 -8.99 -17.38
N ALA A 153 -2.37 -9.47 -16.58
CA ALA A 153 -2.19 -10.89 -16.33
C ALA A 153 -3.31 -11.50 -15.48
N ILE A 154 -4.04 -10.68 -14.73
CA ILE A 154 -5.06 -11.13 -13.77
C ILE A 154 -6.49 -10.78 -14.18
N ASP A 155 -6.65 -10.09 -15.31
CA ASP A 155 -7.94 -9.66 -15.86
C ASP A 155 -8.55 -10.74 -16.79
N ASP A 156 -8.76 -11.95 -16.27
CA ASP A 156 -9.50 -13.02 -16.98
C ASP A 156 -10.80 -13.40 -16.24
N GLU A 157 -11.91 -12.88 -16.74
CA GLU A 157 -13.27 -13.14 -16.23
C GLU A 157 -13.73 -14.60 -16.42
N ASN A 158 -13.15 -15.34 -17.36
CA ASN A 158 -13.46 -16.76 -17.55
C ASN A 158 -12.69 -17.66 -16.56
N GLY A 159 -11.69 -17.09 -15.89
CA GLY A 159 -10.85 -17.74 -14.89
C GLY A 159 -9.84 -18.72 -15.46
N THR A 160 -9.46 -18.55 -16.73
CA THR A 160 -8.38 -19.32 -17.36
C THR A 160 -7.07 -18.57 -17.21
N LEU A 161 -6.04 -19.20 -16.63
CA LEU A 161 -4.68 -18.65 -16.67
C LEU A 161 -3.98 -19.13 -17.94
N ARG A 162 -3.92 -18.28 -18.96
CA ARG A 162 -3.22 -18.57 -20.21
C ARG A 162 -1.72 -18.60 -19.95
N GLN A 163 -0.95 -19.13 -20.91
CA GLN A 163 0.50 -19.17 -20.76
C GLN A 163 1.12 -17.76 -20.63
N ALA A 164 0.62 -16.78 -21.39
CA ALA A 164 1.07 -15.39 -21.29
C ALA A 164 0.83 -14.80 -19.89
N ASP A 165 -0.32 -15.08 -19.28
CA ASP A 165 -0.65 -14.63 -17.91
C ASP A 165 0.33 -15.23 -16.90
N LYS A 166 0.62 -16.54 -17.04
CA LYS A 166 1.61 -17.22 -16.19
C LYS A 166 3.01 -16.66 -16.37
N ASP A 167 3.41 -16.33 -17.59
CA ASP A 167 4.72 -15.73 -17.87
C ASP A 167 4.84 -14.32 -17.26
N ALA A 168 3.77 -13.52 -17.32
CA ALA A 168 3.67 -12.20 -16.68
C ALA A 168 3.72 -12.29 -15.15
N ILE A 169 2.95 -13.20 -14.55
CA ILE A 169 2.95 -13.48 -13.12
C ILE A 169 4.35 -13.92 -12.69
N LYS A 170 4.96 -14.87 -13.42
CA LYS A 170 6.31 -15.37 -13.12
C LYS A 170 7.35 -14.26 -13.18
N HIS A 171 7.25 -13.34 -14.13
CA HIS A 171 8.14 -12.17 -14.19
C HIS A 171 8.09 -11.34 -12.90
N ASN A 172 6.88 -11.03 -12.40
CA ASN A 172 6.69 -10.27 -11.18
C ASN A 172 7.19 -11.02 -9.93
N VAL A 173 6.98 -12.33 -9.86
CA VAL A 173 7.48 -13.21 -8.79
C VAL A 173 9.00 -13.26 -8.78
N ASP A 174 9.63 -13.59 -9.92
CA ASP A 174 11.08 -13.71 -10.06
C ASP A 174 11.77 -12.38 -9.73
N ARG A 175 11.20 -11.26 -10.18
CA ARG A 175 11.73 -9.92 -9.86
C ARG A 175 11.58 -9.61 -8.36
N SER A 176 10.45 -9.94 -7.76
CA SER A 176 10.24 -9.76 -6.32
C SER A 176 11.24 -10.57 -5.48
N VAL A 177 11.54 -11.81 -5.88
CA VAL A 177 12.58 -12.63 -5.24
C VAL A 177 13.97 -12.00 -5.39
N ALA A 178 14.29 -11.41 -6.54
CA ALA A 178 15.54 -10.69 -6.73
C ALA A 178 15.63 -9.45 -5.83
N VAL A 179 14.54 -8.69 -5.70
CA VAL A 179 14.45 -7.52 -4.82
C VAL A 179 14.60 -7.91 -3.35
N VAL A 180 14.06 -9.06 -2.91
CA VAL A 180 14.29 -9.57 -1.54
C VAL A 180 15.77 -9.75 -1.24
N LYS A 181 16.54 -10.32 -2.18
CA LYS A 181 18.00 -10.53 -2.03
C LYS A 181 18.75 -9.20 -1.94
N ASP A 182 18.36 -8.24 -2.76
CA ASP A 182 18.95 -6.90 -2.74
C ASP A 182 18.65 -6.19 -1.40
N ILE A 183 17.41 -6.23 -0.92
CA ILE A 183 17.04 -5.69 0.40
C ILE A 183 17.83 -6.38 1.51
N ALA A 184 17.99 -7.71 1.46
CA ALA A 184 18.74 -8.46 2.45
C ALA A 184 20.21 -8.02 2.52
N GLY A 185 20.86 -7.90 1.36
CA GLY A 185 22.26 -7.49 1.28
C GLY A 185 22.53 -6.06 1.72
N GLN A 186 21.57 -5.14 1.55
CA GLN A 186 21.78 -3.70 1.78
C GLN A 186 21.15 -3.19 3.09
N PHE A 187 19.96 -3.67 3.42
CA PHE A 187 19.14 -3.15 4.51
C PHE A 187 18.76 -4.21 5.55
N GLY A 188 19.14 -5.47 5.35
CA GLY A 188 18.73 -6.61 6.19
C GLY A 188 19.06 -6.46 7.68
N THR A 189 20.15 -5.75 8.00
CA THR A 189 20.59 -5.47 9.37
C THR A 189 20.05 -4.15 9.95
N HIS A 190 19.31 -3.36 9.16
CA HIS A 190 18.81 -2.07 9.62
C HIS A 190 17.77 -2.26 10.73
N PRO A 191 17.89 -1.59 11.90
CA PRO A 191 17.01 -1.81 13.04
C PRO A 191 15.55 -1.44 12.77
N ALA A 192 15.32 -0.43 11.91
CA ALA A 192 13.97 -0.06 11.45
C ALA A 192 13.33 -1.07 10.48
N LEU A 193 14.08 -1.96 9.81
CA LEU A 193 13.47 -2.93 8.90
C LEU A 193 12.60 -3.93 9.68
N GLY A 194 11.28 -3.83 9.51
CA GLY A 194 10.26 -4.63 10.21
C GLY A 194 9.87 -5.90 9.48
N GLY A 195 9.82 -5.86 8.15
CA GLY A 195 9.39 -6.97 7.32
C GLY A 195 9.37 -6.61 5.84
N ILE A 196 8.73 -7.47 5.05
CA ILE A 196 8.61 -7.32 3.60
C ILE A 196 7.13 -7.29 3.23
N TYR A 197 6.76 -6.37 2.33
CA TYR A 197 5.42 -6.24 1.79
C TYR A 197 5.41 -6.73 0.34
N TYR A 198 4.55 -7.68 0.00
CA TYR A 198 4.39 -8.08 -1.39
C TYR A 198 3.43 -7.12 -2.10
N SER A 199 3.98 -6.34 -3.03
CA SER A 199 3.28 -5.22 -3.69
C SER A 199 2.22 -5.65 -4.72
N VAL A 200 2.22 -6.91 -5.15
CA VAL A 200 1.19 -7.39 -6.08
C VAL A 200 -0.16 -7.48 -5.35
N GLU A 201 -1.20 -7.00 -6.01
CA GLU A 201 -2.53 -7.02 -5.43
C GLU A 201 -3.33 -8.22 -5.94
N ILE A 202 -3.68 -9.11 -5.02
CA ILE A 202 -4.52 -10.28 -5.28
C ILE A 202 -5.98 -9.90 -5.05
N THR A 203 -6.84 -10.29 -5.98
CA THR A 203 -8.29 -10.05 -5.92
C THR A 203 -9.09 -11.34 -6.00
N ASN A 204 -10.41 -11.25 -5.87
CA ASN A 204 -11.35 -12.37 -6.04
C ASN A 204 -11.75 -12.61 -7.51
N GLN A 205 -10.90 -12.23 -8.47
CA GLN A 205 -11.10 -12.54 -9.88
C GLN A 205 -11.23 -14.06 -10.10
N PRO A 206 -12.05 -14.50 -11.08
CA PRO A 206 -12.24 -15.92 -11.37
C PRO A 206 -10.94 -16.68 -11.62
N ALA A 207 -9.92 -16.01 -12.17
CA ALA A 207 -8.60 -16.58 -12.39
C ALA A 207 -7.95 -17.06 -11.08
N PHE A 208 -8.08 -16.34 -9.98
CA PHE A 208 -7.53 -16.74 -8.68
C PHE A 208 -8.45 -17.69 -7.91
N ILE A 209 -9.76 -17.46 -7.94
CA ILE A 209 -10.73 -18.34 -7.26
C ILE A 209 -10.62 -19.78 -7.76
N LYS A 210 -10.57 -19.98 -9.09
CA LYS A 210 -10.47 -21.31 -9.71
C LYS A 210 -9.07 -21.92 -9.61
N ASN A 211 -8.03 -21.09 -9.54
CA ASN A 211 -6.63 -21.53 -9.55
C ASN A 211 -5.91 -21.21 -8.23
N HIS A 212 -6.60 -21.31 -7.10
CA HIS A 212 -6.04 -20.92 -5.79
C HIS A 212 -4.79 -21.73 -5.38
N ALA A 213 -4.64 -22.96 -5.90
CA ALA A 213 -3.41 -23.73 -5.72
C ALA A 213 -2.21 -23.07 -6.43
N TYR A 214 -2.40 -22.61 -7.66
CA TYR A 214 -1.39 -21.85 -8.39
C TYR A 214 -1.04 -20.53 -7.68
N LEU A 215 -2.05 -19.82 -7.15
CA LEU A 215 -1.83 -18.62 -6.33
C LEU A 215 -0.93 -18.94 -5.11
N ALA A 216 -1.21 -20.03 -4.39
CA ALA A 216 -0.39 -20.44 -3.26
C ALA A 216 1.04 -20.82 -3.68
N GLU A 217 1.16 -21.74 -4.64
CA GLU A 217 2.41 -22.44 -4.96
C GLU A 217 3.37 -21.64 -5.83
N GLU A 218 2.84 -20.87 -6.79
CA GLU A 218 3.63 -20.22 -7.84
C GLU A 218 3.74 -18.70 -7.64
N ILE A 219 2.87 -18.10 -6.83
CA ILE A 219 2.86 -16.64 -6.60
C ILE A 219 3.35 -16.33 -5.18
N ILE A 220 2.65 -16.83 -4.16
CA ILE A 220 2.89 -16.42 -2.77
C ILE A 220 4.08 -17.16 -2.15
N ASN A 221 4.10 -18.50 -2.24
CA ASN A 221 5.08 -19.31 -1.54
C ASN A 221 6.54 -19.10 -1.99
N PRO A 222 6.85 -18.88 -3.29
CA PRO A 222 8.23 -18.62 -3.71
C PRO A 222 8.80 -17.35 -3.10
N VAL A 223 7.98 -16.29 -3.00
CA VAL A 223 8.38 -15.02 -2.38
C VAL A 223 8.51 -15.17 -0.87
N ALA A 224 7.57 -15.85 -0.21
CA ALA A 224 7.63 -16.11 1.23
C ALA A 224 8.90 -16.88 1.63
N LYS A 225 9.23 -17.95 0.88
CA LYS A 225 10.45 -18.72 1.07
C LYS A 225 11.72 -17.89 0.87
N ALA A 226 11.74 -17.01 -0.14
CA ALA A 226 12.85 -16.11 -0.35
C ALA A 226 13.03 -15.15 0.84
N VAL A 227 11.95 -14.58 1.37
CA VAL A 227 12.01 -13.71 2.57
C VAL A 227 12.55 -14.47 3.77
N HIS A 228 12.03 -15.66 4.07
CA HIS A 228 12.50 -16.43 5.22
C HIS A 228 13.96 -16.90 5.10
N ALA A 229 14.42 -17.18 3.88
CA ALA A 229 15.78 -17.60 3.63
C ALA A 229 16.78 -16.43 3.73
N GLU A 230 16.48 -15.31 3.07
CA GLU A 230 17.41 -14.17 2.93
C GLU A 230 17.33 -13.20 4.11
N LEU A 231 16.19 -13.14 4.80
CA LEU A 231 15.92 -12.25 5.93
C LEU A 231 15.40 -13.03 7.15
N PRO A 232 16.23 -13.86 7.81
CA PRO A 232 15.79 -14.67 8.95
C PRO A 232 15.11 -13.84 10.05
N GLY A 233 13.89 -14.25 10.41
CA GLY A 233 13.08 -13.57 11.43
C GLY A 233 12.26 -12.37 10.93
N LYS A 234 12.40 -11.97 9.66
CA LYS A 234 11.46 -11.05 9.01
C LYS A 234 10.27 -11.84 8.45
N LYS A 235 9.15 -11.14 8.30
CA LYS A 235 7.87 -11.69 7.84
C LYS A 235 7.50 -11.13 6.47
N LEU A 236 6.72 -11.90 5.71
CA LEU A 236 6.04 -11.44 4.50
C LEU A 236 4.58 -11.10 4.77
N ALA A 237 4.18 -9.91 4.37
CA ALA A 237 2.79 -9.46 4.36
C ALA A 237 2.31 -9.19 2.94
N ILE A 238 1.00 -9.34 2.69
CA ILE A 238 0.36 -8.96 1.42
C ILE A 238 -0.98 -8.29 1.71
N SER A 239 -1.41 -7.34 0.86
CA SER A 239 -2.67 -6.62 1.03
C SER A 239 -3.64 -6.89 -0.12
N PRO A 240 -4.42 -7.98 -0.07
CA PRO A 240 -5.40 -8.28 -1.12
C PRO A 240 -6.68 -7.47 -0.95
N PHE A 241 -7.46 -7.37 -2.03
CA PHE A 241 -8.79 -6.75 -2.03
C PHE A 241 -9.86 -7.71 -2.56
N PHE A 242 -11.12 -7.31 -2.45
CA PHE A 242 -12.25 -8.04 -3.00
C PHE A 242 -13.16 -7.10 -3.78
N ASN A 243 -13.82 -7.64 -4.81
CA ASN A 243 -14.92 -7.00 -5.50
C ASN A 243 -16.19 -7.79 -5.22
N THR A 244 -17.17 -7.13 -4.60
CA THR A 244 -18.43 -7.76 -4.16
C THR A 244 -19.29 -8.32 -5.31
N LYS A 245 -18.95 -7.99 -6.57
CA LYS A 245 -19.64 -8.49 -7.77
C LYS A 245 -18.98 -9.73 -8.40
N LEU A 246 -17.75 -10.09 -8.05
CA LEU A 246 -16.98 -11.13 -8.76
C LEU A 246 -17.14 -12.53 -8.16
N ALA A 247 -17.04 -12.65 -6.84
CA ALA A 247 -17.17 -13.92 -6.14
C ALA A 247 -17.70 -13.67 -4.73
N SER A 248 -18.43 -14.64 -4.18
CA SER A 248 -18.97 -14.54 -2.82
C SER A 248 -17.87 -14.49 -1.76
N ALA A 249 -18.20 -13.95 -0.58
CA ALA A 249 -17.32 -13.99 0.58
C ALA A 249 -16.88 -15.42 0.95
N GLU A 250 -17.77 -16.42 0.77
CA GLU A 250 -17.44 -17.83 1.03
C GLU A 250 -16.37 -18.37 0.06
N GLU A 251 -16.50 -18.09 -1.23
CA GLU A 251 -15.51 -18.50 -2.24
C GLU A 251 -14.16 -17.82 -2.00
N PHE A 252 -14.19 -16.52 -1.68
CA PHE A 252 -12.98 -15.77 -1.36
C PHE A 252 -12.30 -16.28 -0.07
N GLY A 253 -13.09 -16.59 0.96
CA GLY A 253 -12.58 -17.19 2.20
C GLY A 253 -11.96 -18.57 1.97
N LYS A 254 -12.57 -19.43 1.15
CA LYS A 254 -12.01 -20.75 0.79
C LYS A 254 -10.69 -20.64 0.03
N MET A 255 -10.61 -19.70 -0.92
CA MET A 255 -9.36 -19.40 -1.63
C MET A 255 -8.25 -19.04 -0.63
N TRP A 256 -8.51 -18.08 0.27
CA TRP A 256 -7.52 -17.67 1.26
C TRP A 256 -7.19 -18.73 2.29
N GLU A 257 -8.15 -19.57 2.70
CA GLU A 257 -7.87 -20.69 3.60
C GLU A 257 -6.87 -21.65 2.95
N TYR A 258 -7.06 -21.96 1.66
CA TYR A 258 -6.12 -22.79 0.93
C TYR A 258 -4.74 -22.12 0.85
N VAL A 259 -4.67 -20.86 0.42
CA VAL A 259 -3.41 -20.12 0.25
C VAL A 259 -2.64 -20.04 1.57
N LEU A 260 -3.31 -19.69 2.67
CA LEU A 260 -2.68 -19.53 3.98
C LEU A 260 -2.19 -20.85 4.59
N LYS A 261 -2.85 -21.97 4.26
CA LYS A 261 -2.42 -23.32 4.71
C LYS A 261 -1.28 -23.90 3.87
N ASN A 262 -1.16 -23.49 2.61
CA ASN A 262 -0.23 -24.10 1.64
C ASN A 262 0.88 -23.15 1.19
N SER A 263 1.08 -22.03 1.89
CA SER A 263 2.19 -21.12 1.67
C SER A 263 2.81 -20.68 2.99
N GLU A 264 4.03 -20.17 2.91
CA GLU A 264 4.71 -19.60 4.06
C GLU A 264 4.31 -18.14 4.36
N LEU A 265 3.23 -17.61 3.77
CA LEU A 265 2.75 -16.25 4.04
C LEU A 265 2.51 -16.02 5.54
N ASP A 266 3.00 -14.91 6.10
CA ASP A 266 2.85 -14.63 7.53
C ASP A 266 1.63 -13.82 7.87
N ILE A 267 1.32 -12.80 7.06
CA ILE A 267 0.31 -11.80 7.39
C ILE A 267 -0.52 -11.47 6.15
N LEU A 268 -1.84 -11.49 6.31
CA LEU A 268 -2.78 -11.00 5.31
C LEU A 268 -3.39 -9.69 5.80
N ILE A 269 -3.35 -8.64 4.97
CA ILE A 269 -3.84 -7.30 5.28
C ILE A 269 -5.01 -6.96 4.34
N LEU A 270 -6.24 -7.33 4.70
CA LEU A 270 -7.38 -7.24 3.80
C LEU A 270 -7.82 -5.79 3.56
N GLN A 271 -7.83 -5.33 2.31
CA GLN A 271 -8.37 -4.04 1.91
C GLN A 271 -9.90 -4.03 2.01
N ASP A 272 -10.49 -2.93 2.49
CA ASP A 272 -11.94 -2.81 2.67
C ASP A 272 -12.70 -2.34 1.40
N GLY A 273 -12.01 -1.67 0.49
CA GLY A 273 -12.56 -1.09 -0.75
C GLY A 273 -13.63 -0.02 -0.50
N VAL A 274 -13.70 0.55 0.70
CA VAL A 274 -14.76 1.49 1.11
C VAL A 274 -14.61 2.84 0.42
N GLY A 275 -13.38 3.22 0.07
CA GLY A 275 -13.07 4.44 -0.64
C GLY A 275 -13.51 4.41 -2.11
N VAL A 276 -13.80 3.25 -2.68
CA VAL A 276 -14.09 3.08 -4.12
C VAL A 276 -15.60 2.93 -4.40
N GLU A 277 -16.02 3.26 -5.63
CA GLU A 277 -17.40 3.05 -6.10
C GLU A 277 -17.62 1.62 -6.64
N PRO A 278 -18.74 0.95 -6.31
CA PRO A 278 -19.80 1.41 -5.42
C PRO A 278 -19.38 1.32 -3.94
N HIS A 279 -19.64 2.38 -3.15
CA HIS A 279 -19.28 2.41 -1.73
C HIS A 279 -19.84 1.21 -0.95
N THR A 280 -18.93 0.33 -0.51
CA THR A 280 -19.23 -0.96 0.13
C THR A 280 -19.64 -0.81 1.60
N LEU A 281 -19.33 0.33 2.23
CA LEU A 281 -19.73 0.66 3.60
C LEU A 281 -20.26 2.09 3.66
N THR A 282 -21.51 2.23 4.10
CA THR A 282 -22.17 3.52 4.36
C THR A 282 -22.98 3.44 5.65
N GLN A 283 -23.77 4.48 5.97
CA GLN A 283 -24.71 4.42 7.10
C GLN A 283 -25.79 3.34 6.90
N ASN A 284 -26.16 3.04 5.66
CA ASN A 284 -27.26 2.15 5.31
C ASN A 284 -26.81 0.87 4.58
N ASN A 285 -25.50 0.66 4.45
CA ASN A 285 -24.91 -0.44 3.69
C ASN A 285 -23.68 -0.97 4.42
N ASP A 286 -23.55 -2.29 4.49
CA ASP A 286 -22.35 -2.99 4.97
C ASP A 286 -22.18 -4.26 4.12
N LEU A 287 -21.27 -4.17 3.15
CA LEU A 287 -20.90 -5.28 2.27
C LEU A 287 -19.52 -5.84 2.59
N ILE A 288 -18.82 -5.27 3.59
CA ILE A 288 -17.45 -5.67 3.91
C ILE A 288 -17.44 -6.74 5.01
N SER A 289 -18.38 -6.69 5.95
CA SER A 289 -18.41 -7.58 7.12
C SER A 289 -18.38 -9.07 6.75
N GLU A 290 -19.10 -9.48 5.71
CA GLU A 290 -19.11 -10.89 5.29
C GLU A 290 -17.76 -11.36 4.74
N TYR A 291 -17.03 -10.51 4.00
CA TYR A 291 -15.70 -10.81 3.47
C TYR A 291 -14.68 -10.88 4.60
N PHE A 292 -14.67 -9.88 5.49
CA PHE A 292 -13.79 -9.90 6.67
C PHE A 292 -14.07 -11.11 7.57
N GLN A 293 -15.33 -11.49 7.77
CA GLN A 293 -15.67 -12.69 8.54
C GLN A 293 -15.16 -13.96 7.87
N ALA A 294 -15.31 -14.09 6.55
CA ALA A 294 -14.87 -15.27 5.80
C ALA A 294 -13.33 -15.40 5.82
N VAL A 295 -12.61 -14.30 5.60
CA VAL A 295 -11.15 -14.29 5.64
C VAL A 295 -10.62 -14.46 7.07
N GLN A 296 -11.31 -13.95 8.09
CA GLN A 296 -10.95 -14.22 9.49
C GLN A 296 -11.04 -15.72 9.81
N LYS A 297 -12.09 -16.41 9.35
CA LYS A 297 -12.23 -17.86 9.52
C LYS A 297 -11.07 -18.59 8.85
N ALA A 298 -10.71 -18.20 7.63
CA ALA A 298 -9.56 -18.74 6.90
C ALA A 298 -8.23 -18.54 7.66
N ALA A 299 -7.98 -17.31 8.11
CA ALA A 299 -6.77 -16.95 8.86
C ALA A 299 -6.66 -17.73 10.18
N LYS A 300 -7.77 -17.83 10.94
CA LYS A 300 -7.86 -18.65 12.15
C LYS A 300 -7.59 -20.13 11.87
N ALA A 301 -8.15 -20.67 10.79
CA ALA A 301 -7.94 -22.07 10.38
C ALA A 301 -6.48 -22.37 9.98
N ALA A 302 -5.73 -21.36 9.51
CA ALA A 302 -4.31 -21.46 9.18
C ALA A 302 -3.37 -21.05 10.34
N GLY A 303 -3.91 -20.53 11.46
CA GLY A 303 -3.10 -20.01 12.56
C GLY A 303 -2.32 -18.75 12.19
N LYS A 304 -2.86 -17.92 11.29
CA LYS A 304 -2.24 -16.69 10.79
C LYS A 304 -3.01 -15.44 11.29
N PRO A 305 -2.33 -14.32 11.54
CA PRO A 305 -2.99 -13.04 11.84
C PRO A 305 -3.71 -12.50 10.60
N LEU A 306 -4.79 -11.76 10.86
CA LEU A 306 -5.50 -10.98 9.84
C LEU A 306 -5.48 -9.52 10.24
N TRP A 307 -4.97 -8.65 9.37
CA TRP A 307 -4.99 -7.20 9.56
C TRP A 307 -5.98 -6.57 8.57
N GLY A 308 -6.51 -5.39 8.90
CA GLY A 308 -7.36 -4.59 8.03
C GLY A 308 -6.56 -3.49 7.33
N ASN A 309 -6.92 -3.19 6.10
CA ASN A 309 -6.48 -2.01 5.36
C ASN A 309 -7.71 -1.15 5.04
N ALA A 310 -7.98 -0.23 5.97
CA ALA A 310 -9.01 0.78 5.84
C ALA A 310 -8.51 1.93 4.95
N GLU A 311 -9.20 2.18 3.83
CA GLU A 311 -8.86 3.25 2.89
C GLU A 311 -9.18 4.63 3.49
N LEU A 312 -8.22 5.56 3.44
CA LEU A 312 -8.32 6.93 3.96
C LEU A 312 -8.83 7.93 2.92
N PHE A 313 -9.35 7.43 1.80
CA PHE A 313 -9.88 8.26 0.72
C PHE A 313 -11.34 7.96 0.41
N THR A 314 -11.89 8.78 -0.48
CA THR A 314 -13.20 8.62 -1.07
C THR A 314 -13.13 9.00 -2.54
N SER A 315 -13.58 8.12 -3.41
CA SER A 315 -13.78 8.36 -4.83
C SER A 315 -15.09 9.10 -5.07
N LEU A 316 -15.02 10.22 -5.78
CA LEU A 316 -16.20 10.95 -6.26
C LEU A 316 -16.59 10.58 -7.70
N GLY A 317 -15.68 9.92 -8.41
CA GLY A 317 -15.89 9.43 -9.76
C GLY A 317 -16.01 7.91 -9.79
N ASP A 318 -15.92 7.34 -11.00
CA ASP A 318 -16.06 5.90 -11.22
C ASP A 318 -14.68 5.21 -11.30
N ARG A 319 -14.65 3.94 -11.71
CA ARG A 319 -13.39 3.19 -11.79
C ARG A 319 -12.42 3.77 -12.81
N ASP A 320 -12.92 4.37 -13.90
CA ASP A 320 -12.10 4.87 -15.00
C ASP A 320 -11.57 6.28 -14.69
N ASP A 321 -12.30 7.05 -13.89
CA ASP A 321 -11.89 8.35 -13.36
C ASP A 321 -12.23 8.47 -11.86
N PRO A 322 -11.43 7.86 -10.95
CA PRO A 322 -11.80 7.69 -9.55
C PRO A 322 -11.78 8.94 -8.67
N GLN A 323 -11.40 10.13 -9.18
CA GLN A 323 -11.48 11.43 -8.50
C GLN A 323 -11.38 11.35 -6.96
N ARG A 324 -10.20 10.99 -6.46
CA ARG A 324 -10.00 10.61 -5.05
C ARG A 324 -9.74 11.84 -4.19
N ILE A 325 -10.43 11.92 -3.06
CA ILE A 325 -10.26 12.96 -2.04
C ILE A 325 -10.04 12.33 -0.66
N PRO A 326 -9.47 13.07 0.32
CA PRO A 326 -9.41 12.63 1.70
C PRO A 326 -10.78 12.23 2.25
N SER A 327 -10.81 11.15 3.02
CA SER A 327 -12.00 10.67 3.73
C SER A 327 -12.35 11.57 4.92
N THR A 328 -13.50 11.31 5.56
CA THR A 328 -13.88 11.94 6.83
C THR A 328 -13.51 11.07 8.02
N ILE A 329 -13.29 11.69 9.17
CA ILE A 329 -13.06 10.95 10.42
C ILE A 329 -14.23 10.02 10.76
N ASP A 330 -15.48 10.42 10.48
CA ASP A 330 -16.66 9.56 10.74
C ASP A 330 -16.62 8.29 9.89
N ARG A 331 -16.22 8.41 8.62
CA ARG A 331 -16.07 7.26 7.72
C ARG A 331 -14.91 6.36 8.17
N VAL A 332 -13.74 6.95 8.45
CA VAL A 332 -12.58 6.19 8.97
C VAL A 332 -12.94 5.45 10.26
N ARG A 333 -13.58 6.11 11.22
CA ARG A 333 -14.04 5.46 12.47
C ARG A 333 -15.01 4.32 12.18
N ARG A 334 -15.96 4.51 11.27
CA ARG A 334 -16.91 3.48 10.88
C ARG A 334 -16.23 2.25 10.27
N GLN A 335 -15.22 2.44 9.43
CA GLN A 335 -14.37 1.37 8.89
C GLN A 335 -13.68 0.60 10.02
N LEU A 336 -12.92 1.32 10.87
CA LEU A 336 -12.20 0.74 12.00
C LEU A 336 -13.14 -0.04 12.94
N GLU A 337 -14.26 0.54 13.34
CA GLU A 337 -15.24 -0.10 14.24
C GLU A 337 -15.91 -1.34 13.60
N THR A 338 -16.16 -1.31 12.28
CA THR A 338 -16.79 -2.43 11.56
C THR A 338 -15.82 -3.60 11.38
N GLU A 339 -14.54 -3.31 11.12
CA GLU A 339 -13.50 -4.32 10.88
C GLU A 339 -12.89 -4.89 12.16
N THR A 340 -12.90 -4.14 13.26
CA THR A 340 -12.31 -4.50 14.57
C THR A 340 -12.65 -5.91 15.07
N PRO A 341 -13.89 -6.43 14.94
CA PRO A 341 -14.21 -7.81 15.35
C PRO A 341 -13.46 -8.89 14.55
N TYR A 342 -12.92 -8.54 13.39
CA TYR A 342 -12.33 -9.46 12.42
C TYR A 342 -10.81 -9.44 12.42
N VAL A 343 -10.19 -8.30 12.74
CA VAL A 343 -8.76 -8.06 12.51
C VAL A 343 -7.98 -7.79 13.80
N ASP A 344 -6.68 -8.09 13.77
CA ASP A 344 -5.77 -7.88 14.90
C ASP A 344 -5.16 -6.46 14.92
N LYS A 345 -4.97 -5.86 13.73
CA LYS A 345 -4.36 -4.54 13.52
C LYS A 345 -4.89 -3.86 12.26
N PHE A 346 -4.65 -2.56 12.16
CA PHE A 346 -4.97 -1.75 10.98
C PHE A 346 -3.73 -1.13 10.36
N VAL A 347 -3.58 -1.30 9.04
CA VAL A 347 -2.58 -0.62 8.20
C VAL A 347 -3.33 0.08 7.07
N CYS A 348 -3.46 1.41 7.15
CA CYS A 348 -4.39 2.14 6.30
C CYS A 348 -3.74 2.66 5.01
N PHE A 349 -4.46 2.58 3.90
CA PHE A 349 -4.07 3.14 2.61
C PHE A 349 -4.72 4.52 2.38
N ASP A 350 -3.98 5.61 2.26
CA ASP A 350 -2.61 5.75 2.74
C ASP A 350 -2.37 7.14 3.33
N PHE A 351 -1.23 7.32 4.01
CA PHE A 351 -0.98 8.50 4.83
C PHE A 351 -1.15 9.83 4.08
N HIS A 352 -0.95 9.88 2.76
CA HIS A 352 -1.09 11.14 2.05
C HIS A 352 -2.47 11.76 2.17
N TYR A 353 -3.54 10.97 2.23
CA TYR A 353 -4.90 11.49 2.41
C TYR A 353 -5.08 12.20 3.76
N MET A 354 -4.13 12.05 4.69
CA MET A 354 -4.10 12.78 5.95
C MET A 354 -2.72 13.42 6.23
N ASP A 355 -1.89 13.66 5.22
CA ASP A 355 -0.57 14.25 5.44
C ASP A 355 -0.71 15.74 5.79
N PRO A 356 -0.28 16.19 6.98
CA PRO A 356 -0.44 17.59 7.40
C PRO A 356 0.53 18.55 6.69
N ASN A 357 1.42 18.08 5.81
CA ASN A 357 2.35 18.90 5.07
C ASN A 357 1.63 19.78 4.02
N PRO A 358 1.67 21.12 4.15
CA PRO A 358 0.97 22.02 3.24
C PRO A 358 1.64 22.15 1.88
N ARG A 359 2.87 21.64 1.70
CA ARG A 359 3.57 21.62 0.41
C ARG A 359 3.14 20.47 -0.48
N TYR A 360 2.45 19.48 0.08
CA TYR A 360 1.91 18.37 -0.67
C TYR A 360 0.65 18.80 -1.43
N THR A 361 0.53 18.37 -2.68
CA THR A 361 -0.71 18.47 -3.45
C THR A 361 -1.03 17.11 -4.07
N PHE A 362 -2.24 16.86 -4.53
CA PHE A 362 -2.48 15.68 -5.37
C PHE A 362 -1.84 15.85 -6.76
N PRO A 363 -1.40 14.75 -7.43
CA PRO A 363 -1.04 14.80 -8.84
C PRO A 363 -2.21 15.37 -9.64
N GLN A 364 -1.96 16.18 -10.68
CA GLN A 364 -3.02 16.84 -11.46
C GLN A 364 -4.08 15.87 -12.04
N LYS A 365 -3.74 14.59 -12.27
CA LYS A 365 -4.71 13.58 -12.72
C LYS A 365 -5.66 13.08 -11.62
N GLU A 366 -5.27 13.19 -10.36
CA GLU A 366 -6.11 12.76 -9.22
C GLU A 366 -7.06 13.87 -8.76
N GLN A 367 -6.83 15.10 -9.21
CA GLN A 367 -7.76 16.21 -8.97
C GLN A 367 -8.97 16.08 -9.91
N PRO A 368 -10.21 16.16 -9.39
CA PRO A 368 -11.42 16.20 -10.22
C PRO A 368 -11.29 17.29 -11.29
N SER A 369 -11.54 16.95 -12.55
CA SER A 369 -11.58 17.97 -13.61
C SER A 369 -12.74 18.95 -13.40
N GLU A 370 -13.82 18.50 -12.74
CA GLU A 370 -14.96 19.32 -12.29
C GLU A 370 -15.62 18.64 -11.05
N CYS A 371 -15.65 19.31 -9.89
CA CYS A 371 -16.42 18.83 -8.72
C CYS A 371 -17.93 18.93 -8.98
N ASP A 372 -18.59 17.81 -9.31
CA ASP A 372 -20.05 17.75 -9.42
C ASP A 372 -20.70 17.65 -8.03
N SER A 373 -21.18 18.80 -7.54
CA SER A 373 -21.88 18.93 -6.25
C SER A 373 -23.13 18.06 -6.09
N SER A 374 -23.71 17.54 -7.19
CA SER A 374 -24.93 16.72 -7.13
C SER A 374 -24.68 15.27 -6.68
N LYS A 375 -23.44 14.76 -6.84
CA LYS A 375 -23.01 13.44 -6.36
C LYS A 375 -22.69 13.41 -4.86
N LEU A 376 -22.64 14.56 -4.20
CA LEU A 376 -22.33 14.71 -2.76
C LEU A 376 -23.53 14.46 -1.84
N SER A 377 -24.72 14.19 -2.37
CA SER A 377 -25.99 14.17 -1.62
C SER A 377 -26.14 13.06 -0.55
N GLY A 378 -25.17 12.14 -0.44
CA GLY A 378 -25.10 11.11 0.61
C GLY A 378 -23.97 11.29 1.64
N CYS A 379 -23.07 12.26 1.44
CA CYS A 379 -21.98 12.54 2.36
C CYS A 379 -22.24 13.88 3.06
N ASN A 380 -22.32 13.91 4.39
CA ASN A 380 -22.32 15.14 5.18
C ASN A 380 -20.92 15.81 5.14
N LEU A 381 -20.47 16.21 3.95
CA LEU A 381 -19.29 17.01 3.71
C LEU A 381 -19.78 18.41 3.30
N PRO A 382 -19.32 19.50 3.96
CA PRO A 382 -19.76 20.84 3.62
C PRO A 382 -19.53 21.11 2.13
N THR A 383 -20.55 21.67 1.47
CA THR A 383 -20.65 22.05 0.05
C THR A 383 -19.68 23.17 -0.36
N ALA A 384 -18.41 23.09 0.04
CA ALA A 384 -17.46 24.18 -0.05
C ALA A 384 -16.10 23.75 -0.60
N LEU A 385 -16.01 22.88 -1.61
CA LEU A 385 -14.72 22.54 -2.21
C LEU A 385 -14.84 22.47 -3.73
N GLY A 386 -15.04 23.64 -4.34
CA GLY A 386 -14.60 23.85 -5.71
C GLY A 386 -13.09 23.63 -5.77
N CYS A 387 -12.61 22.99 -6.83
CA CYS A 387 -11.25 22.50 -7.05
C CYS A 387 -10.16 23.59 -6.92
N ASP A 388 -9.84 24.00 -5.69
CA ASP A 388 -8.71 24.86 -5.34
C ASP A 388 -7.71 24.00 -4.53
N PRO A 389 -6.41 23.94 -4.88
CA PRO A 389 -5.39 23.26 -4.08
C PRO A 389 -5.39 23.62 -2.57
N SER A 390 -5.90 24.79 -2.19
CA SER A 390 -6.10 25.18 -0.79
C SER A 390 -7.13 24.30 -0.05
N THR A 391 -8.07 23.71 -0.78
CA THR A 391 -9.12 22.81 -0.27
C THR A 391 -8.58 21.43 0.06
N ASP A 392 -7.72 20.87 -0.80
CA ASP A 392 -7.08 19.58 -0.57
C ASP A 392 -6.21 19.59 0.70
N ALA A 393 -5.24 20.51 0.78
CA ALA A 393 -4.37 20.62 1.93
C ALA A 393 -5.15 20.83 3.23
N ALA A 394 -6.26 21.58 3.16
CA ALA A 394 -7.17 21.75 4.30
C ALA A 394 -7.92 20.46 4.67
N MET A 395 -8.36 19.66 3.70
CA MET A 395 -9.00 18.36 3.93
C MET A 395 -8.03 17.37 4.58
N ARG A 396 -6.82 17.22 4.02
CA ARG A 396 -5.77 16.32 4.54
C ARG A 396 -5.41 16.72 5.97
N ARG A 397 -5.20 18.02 6.19
CA ARG A 397 -4.92 18.57 7.52
C ARG A 397 -6.08 18.34 8.50
N ARG A 398 -7.33 18.51 8.06
CA ARG A 398 -8.51 18.26 8.89
C ARG A 398 -8.59 16.79 9.30
N LEU A 399 -8.42 15.85 8.36
CA LEU A 399 -8.43 14.42 8.68
C LEU A 399 -7.32 14.07 9.67
N TYR A 400 -6.11 14.64 9.49
CA TYR A 400 -5.02 14.48 10.44
C TYR A 400 -5.38 14.98 11.84
N ASP A 401 -5.84 16.23 11.97
CA ASP A 401 -6.14 16.86 13.26
C ASP A 401 -7.31 16.14 13.96
N ASP A 402 -8.35 15.76 13.22
CA ASP A 402 -9.51 15.01 13.74
C ASP A 402 -9.10 13.62 14.23
N TYR A 403 -8.28 12.89 13.46
CA TYR A 403 -7.79 11.58 13.87
C TYR A 403 -6.77 11.67 15.02
N LYS A 404 -5.92 12.70 15.05
CA LYS A 404 -5.02 12.97 16.19
C LYS A 404 -5.80 13.19 17.48
N ALA A 405 -6.89 13.95 17.42
CA ALA A 405 -7.77 14.17 18.57
C ALA A 405 -8.43 12.85 19.04
N TYR A 406 -8.89 12.02 18.10
CA TYR A 406 -9.39 10.67 18.38
C TYR A 406 -8.33 9.80 19.07
N TRP A 407 -7.10 9.78 18.55
CA TRP A 407 -5.97 9.06 19.12
C TRP A 407 -5.62 9.54 20.53
N ASP A 408 -5.57 10.85 20.77
CA ASP A 408 -5.26 11.42 22.08
C ASP A 408 -6.33 11.13 23.13
N GLU A 409 -7.60 11.09 22.71
CA GLU A 409 -8.69 10.60 23.56
C GLU A 409 -8.51 9.11 23.88
N TRP A 410 -8.21 8.30 22.88
CA TRP A 410 -7.97 6.88 23.06
C TRP A 410 -6.83 6.59 24.05
N GLN A 411 -5.69 7.28 23.92
CA GLN A 411 -4.53 7.12 24.81
C GLN A 411 -4.86 7.51 26.26
N ARG A 412 -5.66 8.56 26.47
CA ARG A 412 -6.10 8.96 27.82
C ARG A 412 -6.99 7.91 28.47
N ASN A 413 -7.80 7.23 27.68
CA ASN A 413 -8.72 6.19 28.15
C ASN A 413 -8.02 4.82 28.34
N HIS A 414 -6.87 4.60 27.69
CA HIS A 414 -6.09 3.37 27.74
C HIS A 414 -4.64 3.65 28.17
N PRO A 415 -4.41 4.14 29.41
CA PRO A 415 -3.06 4.42 29.87
C PRO A 415 -2.23 3.13 29.84
N VAL A 416 -1.14 3.15 29.08
CA VAL A 416 -0.14 2.07 29.07
C VAL A 416 0.32 1.87 30.51
N LYS A 417 0.09 0.66 31.06
CA LYS A 417 0.46 0.30 32.43
C LYS A 417 1.96 0.15 32.61
#